data_AF-A0A6A6DSK4-F1
#
_entry.id   AF-A0A6A6DSK4-F1
#
_cell.length_a   1.000
_cell.length_b   1.000
_cell.length_c   1.000
_cell.angle_alpha   90.00
_cell.angle_beta   90.00
_cell.angle_gamma   90.00
#
_symmetry.space_group_name_H-M   'P 1'
#
loop_
_entity.id
_entity.type
_entity.pdbx_description
1 polymer ?
#
loop_
_entity_poly.entity_id
_entity_poly.type
_entity_poly.pdbx_seq_one_letter_code
_entity_poly.pdbx_strand_id
1 'polypeptide(L)'
;MINLVEVARNKVRTVCAGCSSVIPIFGNLIQYEALHLARQCIAYFDRPKKYLNDTHLNAVEIFRRNKKQLGRRIGWIDGSRAMSKERLMDILMILNDIFFFGAIRLFEFEWAPKLAAERTIDPDEYDENPWEGNSKGRKLVRLSSLLQEALHEFLELYTCGTCETFKSNIGRDGHGRAWQSVTAKLEEFVPQLLSFEWFLGEMRA
;
A
#
# COMPACT_ATOMS: atom_id res chain seq x y z
N MET A 1 -14.79 5.05 2.31
CA MET A 1 -13.32 4.90 2.19
C MET A 1 -12.68 6.23 2.57
N ILE A 2 -11.84 6.29 3.61
CA ILE A 2 -11.27 7.55 4.08
C ILE A 2 -10.21 8.05 3.08
N ASN A 3 -10.41 9.23 2.49
CA ASN A 3 -9.42 9.98 1.69
C ASN A 3 -8.28 10.57 2.58
N LEU A 4 -7.68 9.76 3.47
CA LEU A 4 -6.57 10.23 4.33
C LEU A 4 -5.21 10.16 3.62
N VAL A 5 -5.16 9.51 2.46
CA VAL A 5 -4.03 9.47 1.54
C VAL A 5 -4.63 9.56 0.14
N GLU A 6 -4.58 10.72 -0.52
CA GLU A 6 -4.60 10.68 -1.99
C GLU A 6 -3.24 10.11 -2.40
N VAL A 7 -3.30 8.79 -2.54
CA VAL A 7 -2.39 7.80 -3.07
C VAL A 7 -0.99 8.27 -3.44
N ALA A 8 -0.02 7.53 -2.93
CA ALA A 8 1.27 7.37 -3.57
C ALA A 8 1.06 6.79 -4.98
N ARG A 9 0.63 7.61 -5.93
CA ARG A 9 0.57 7.23 -7.34
C ARG A 9 1.92 7.60 -7.88
N ASN A 10 2.63 6.65 -8.48
CA ASN A 10 3.47 7.04 -9.57
C ASN A 10 2.60 7.81 -10.56
N LYS A 11 2.82 9.12 -10.71
CA LYS A 11 2.48 9.76 -11.98
C LYS A 11 3.51 9.31 -13.01
N VAL A 12 3.55 8.00 -13.30
CA VAL A 12 3.90 7.58 -14.66
C VAL A 12 2.67 7.86 -15.53
N ARG A 13 2.23 9.12 -15.54
CA ARG A 13 1.59 9.66 -16.73
C ARG A 13 2.72 9.81 -17.73
N THR A 14 2.94 8.80 -18.55
CA THR A 14 3.41 9.03 -19.91
C THR A 14 2.33 9.83 -20.64
N VAL A 15 2.22 11.14 -20.35
CA VAL A 15 1.67 12.07 -21.33
C VAL A 15 2.82 12.38 -22.26
N CYS A 16 2.93 11.60 -23.34
CA CYS A 16 3.59 12.10 -24.53
C CYS A 16 2.51 12.56 -25.48
N ALA A 17 2.12 13.83 -25.37
CA ALA A 17 1.48 14.51 -26.48
C ALA A 17 2.56 14.71 -27.56
N GLY A 18 2.74 13.72 -28.44
CA GLY A 18 3.43 13.90 -29.73
C GLY A 18 4.82 13.30 -29.91
N CYS A 19 5.32 12.36 -29.09
CA CYS A 19 6.59 11.68 -29.37
C CYS A 19 6.42 10.15 -29.46
N SER A 20 6.68 9.60 -30.65
CA SER A 20 6.50 8.18 -31.01
C SER A 20 7.61 7.23 -30.51
N SER A 21 8.39 7.61 -29.50
CA SER A 21 9.40 6.73 -28.92
C SER A 21 9.49 6.93 -27.41
N VAL A 22 8.72 6.12 -26.69
CA VAL A 22 8.85 5.93 -25.24
C VAL A 22 10.21 5.27 -24.99
N ILE A 23 11.11 5.95 -24.28
CA ILE A 23 12.31 5.30 -23.73
C ILE A 23 11.89 4.73 -22.38
N PRO A 24 11.82 3.40 -22.21
CA PRO A 24 11.51 2.83 -20.92
C PRO A 24 12.71 3.10 -19.98
N ILE A 25 12.49 3.92 -18.94
CA ILE A 25 13.49 4.20 -17.89
C ILE A 25 13.81 2.91 -17.09
N PHE A 26 12.98 1.88 -17.24
CA PHE A 26 13.17 0.55 -16.66
C PHE A 26 13.29 -0.46 -17.80
N GLY A 27 14.45 -1.13 -17.91
CA GLY A 27 14.60 -2.24 -18.85
C GLY A 27 13.45 -3.23 -18.72
N ASN A 28 13.04 -3.85 -19.84
CA ASN A 28 11.87 -4.74 -19.99
C ASN A 28 11.41 -5.39 -18.67
N LEU A 29 10.51 -4.70 -17.95
CA LEU A 29 9.89 -5.25 -16.76
C LEU A 29 9.07 -6.48 -17.20
N ILE A 30 9.31 -7.62 -16.56
CA ILE A 30 8.52 -8.81 -16.82
C ILE A 30 7.16 -8.59 -16.18
N GLN A 31 6.13 -8.53 -17.02
CA GLN A 31 4.74 -8.43 -16.60
C GLN A 31 4.09 -9.82 -16.58
N TYR A 32 3.13 -9.99 -15.67
CA TYR A 32 2.47 -11.27 -15.41
C TYR A 32 0.95 -11.12 -15.53
N GLU A 33 0.26 -12.22 -15.81
CA GLU A 33 -1.19 -12.26 -15.63
C GLU A 33 -1.53 -11.97 -14.15
N ALA A 34 -2.55 -11.16 -13.89
CA ALA A 34 -2.82 -10.60 -12.58
C ALA A 34 -3.09 -11.67 -11.49
N LEU A 35 -3.86 -12.72 -11.79
CA LEU A 35 -4.08 -13.81 -10.83
C LEU A 35 -2.85 -14.70 -10.67
N HIS A 36 -2.04 -14.88 -11.71
CA HIS A 36 -0.75 -15.55 -11.58
C HIS A 36 0.15 -14.78 -10.59
N LEU A 37 0.29 -13.46 -10.74
CA LEU A 37 1.06 -12.63 -9.82
C LEU A 37 0.52 -12.74 -8.39
N ALA A 38 -0.79 -12.62 -8.20
CA ALA A 38 -1.42 -12.75 -6.89
C ALA A 38 -1.13 -14.12 -6.23
N ARG A 39 -1.21 -15.21 -6.99
CA ARG A 39 -0.89 -16.56 -6.49
C ARG A 39 0.57 -16.69 -6.06
N GLN A 40 1.49 -16.09 -6.81
CA GLN A 40 2.91 -16.09 -6.42
C GLN A 40 3.14 -15.30 -5.14
N CYS A 41 2.47 -14.15 -4.95
CA CYS A 41 2.50 -13.40 -3.69
C CYS A 41 1.96 -14.23 -2.52
N ILE A 42 0.84 -14.92 -2.70
CA ILE A 42 0.25 -15.77 -1.66
C ILE A 42 1.18 -16.92 -1.30
N ALA A 43 1.67 -17.66 -2.31
CA ALA A 43 2.61 -18.76 -2.09
C ALA A 43 3.88 -18.29 -1.36
N TYR A 44 4.31 -17.07 -1.63
CA TYR A 44 5.40 -16.45 -0.91
C TYR A 44 5.05 -16.16 0.57
N PHE A 45 3.87 -15.63 0.87
CA PHE A 45 3.45 -15.39 2.26
C PHE A 45 3.22 -16.70 3.04
N ASP A 46 2.83 -17.78 2.36
CA ASP A 46 2.66 -19.11 2.96
C ASP A 46 3.99 -19.82 3.30
N ARG A 47 5.12 -19.31 2.83
CA ARG A 47 6.40 -19.99 3.04
C ARG A 47 6.78 -19.99 4.53
N PRO A 48 7.35 -21.09 5.05
CA PRO A 48 7.88 -21.11 6.41
C PRO A 48 8.91 -20.00 6.64
N LYS A 49 8.89 -19.40 7.85
CA LYS A 49 9.79 -18.29 8.23
C LYS A 49 11.28 -18.55 7.96
N LYS A 50 11.72 -19.80 8.02
CA LYS A 50 13.11 -20.22 7.70
C LYS A 50 13.55 -19.93 6.25
N TYR A 51 12.61 -19.65 5.35
CA TYR A 51 12.87 -19.28 3.96
C TYR A 51 12.87 -17.77 3.71
N LEU A 52 12.65 -16.94 4.75
CA LEU A 52 12.87 -15.51 4.64
C LEU A 52 14.37 -15.25 4.42
N ASN A 53 14.70 -14.42 3.42
CA ASN A 53 16.08 -14.00 3.21
C ASN A 53 16.47 -12.88 4.20
N ASP A 54 17.76 -12.56 4.26
CA ASP A 54 18.29 -11.58 5.20
C ASP A 54 17.69 -10.18 5.03
N THR A 55 17.39 -9.77 3.79
CA THR A 55 16.71 -8.49 3.51
C THR A 55 15.35 -8.43 4.19
N HIS A 56 14.52 -9.46 4.04
CA HIS A 56 13.20 -9.52 4.67
C HIS A 56 13.31 -9.55 6.20
N LEU A 57 14.22 -10.38 6.74
CA LEU A 57 14.42 -10.48 8.18
C LEU A 57 14.90 -9.16 8.78
N ASN A 58 15.82 -8.48 8.11
CA ASN A 58 16.32 -7.17 8.51
C ASN A 58 15.21 -6.11 8.46
N ALA A 59 14.41 -6.07 7.40
CA ALA A 59 13.29 -5.12 7.28
C ALA A 59 12.23 -5.33 8.36
N VAL A 60 11.85 -6.59 8.65
CA VAL A 60 10.95 -6.94 9.76
C VAL A 60 11.49 -6.45 11.09
N GLU A 61 12.79 -6.63 11.32
CA GLU A 61 13.44 -6.23 12.56
C GLU A 61 13.54 -4.70 12.70
N ILE A 62 13.89 -3.98 11.61
CA ILE A 62 13.85 -2.52 11.56
C ILE A 62 12.44 -2.02 11.88
N PHE A 63 11.41 -2.60 11.26
CA PHE A 63 10.02 -2.23 11.55
C PHE A 63 9.69 -2.44 13.03
N ARG A 64 10.01 -3.61 13.59
CA ARG A 64 9.71 -3.96 14.98
C ARG A 64 10.42 -3.05 15.99
N ARG A 65 11.68 -2.70 15.76
CA ARG A 65 12.42 -1.74 16.62
C ARG A 65 11.77 -0.36 16.60
N ASN A 66 11.31 0.08 15.44
CA ASN A 66 10.78 1.43 15.25
C ASN A 66 9.26 1.54 15.48
N LYS A 67 8.51 0.43 15.56
CA LYS A 67 7.03 0.44 15.57
C LYS A 67 6.39 1.29 16.67
N LYS A 68 7.04 1.42 17.83
CA LYS A 68 6.55 2.27 18.92
C LYS A 68 6.69 3.76 18.59
N GLN A 69 7.84 4.17 18.05
CA GLN A 69 8.11 5.56 17.68
C GLN A 69 7.30 5.97 16.45
N LEU A 70 7.32 5.13 15.40
CA LEU A 70 6.52 5.34 14.19
C LEU A 70 5.03 5.40 14.53
N GLY A 71 4.56 4.45 15.32
CA GLY A 71 3.17 4.38 15.76
C GLY A 71 2.70 5.60 16.54
N ARG A 72 3.58 6.19 17.38
CA ARG A 72 3.25 7.41 18.11
C ARG A 72 3.02 8.60 17.17
N ARG A 73 3.88 8.81 16.18
CA ARG A 73 3.77 9.97 15.27
C ARG A 73 2.67 9.80 14.23
N ILE A 74 2.59 8.62 13.61
CA ILE A 74 1.56 8.33 12.61
C ILE A 74 0.16 8.30 13.21
N GLY A 75 0.01 8.12 14.53
CA GLY A 75 -1.27 8.20 15.22
C GLY A 75 -1.73 9.61 15.60
N TRP A 76 -1.03 10.69 15.23
CA TRP A 76 -1.43 12.07 15.57
C TRP A 76 -2.71 12.48 14.85
N ILE A 77 -3.41 13.51 15.31
CA ILE A 77 -4.60 14.03 14.60
C ILE A 77 -4.16 14.56 13.24
N ASP A 78 -3.19 15.48 13.24
CA ASP A 78 -2.58 16.02 12.03
C ASP A 78 -1.34 15.19 11.63
N GLY A 79 -1.54 14.22 10.73
CA GLY A 79 -0.49 13.32 10.26
C GLY A 79 0.63 14.04 9.52
N SER A 80 0.29 15.01 8.67
CA SER A 80 1.27 15.73 7.83
C SER A 80 2.18 16.64 8.64
N ARG A 81 1.67 17.20 9.74
CA ARG A 81 2.50 17.94 10.69
C ARG A 81 3.37 17.02 11.56
N ALA A 82 2.90 15.82 11.89
CA ALA A 82 3.60 14.89 12.78
C ALA A 82 4.66 14.04 12.06
N MET A 83 4.50 13.82 10.76
CA MET A 83 5.37 12.98 9.94
C MET A 83 5.68 13.65 8.60
N SER A 84 6.97 13.87 8.36
CA SER A 84 7.43 14.35 7.06
C SER A 84 7.27 13.28 5.98
N LYS A 85 7.28 13.72 4.72
CA LYS A 85 7.23 12.86 3.52
C LYS A 85 8.34 11.81 3.55
N GLU A 86 9.57 12.22 3.87
CA GLU A 86 10.75 11.35 3.91
C GLU A 86 10.58 10.22 4.92
N ARG A 87 9.97 10.52 6.08
CA ARG A 87 9.72 9.51 7.10
C ARG A 87 8.62 8.53 6.71
N LEU A 88 7.63 8.94 5.93
CA LEU A 88 6.65 8.01 5.39
C LEU A 88 7.22 7.16 4.27
N MET A 89 8.08 7.75 3.45
CA MET A 89 8.85 7.04 2.44
C MET A 89 9.73 5.96 3.07
N ASP A 90 10.41 6.23 4.18
CA ASP A 90 11.14 5.21 4.96
C ASP A 90 10.23 4.03 5.33
N ILE A 91 9.00 4.31 5.79
CA ILE A 91 8.03 3.25 6.13
C ILE A 91 7.61 2.46 4.88
N LEU A 92 7.29 3.14 3.78
CA LEU A 92 6.90 2.49 2.53
C LEU A 92 8.01 1.58 2.00
N MET A 93 9.27 2.03 2.06
CA MET A 93 10.41 1.21 1.67
C MET A 93 10.56 -0.02 2.56
N ILE A 94 10.37 0.11 3.87
CA ILE A 94 10.37 -1.05 4.78
C ILE A 94 9.21 -2.01 4.44
N LEU A 95 8.00 -1.49 4.18
CA LEU A 95 6.86 -2.31 3.79
C LEU A 95 7.11 -3.02 2.44
N ASN A 96 7.73 -2.34 1.49
CA ASN A 96 8.16 -2.90 0.20
C ASN A 96 9.18 -4.01 0.38
N ASP A 97 10.18 -3.82 1.23
CA ASP A 97 11.15 -4.87 1.54
C ASP A 97 10.49 -6.07 2.23
N ILE A 98 9.45 -5.87 3.05
CA ILE A 98 8.77 -6.97 3.75
C ILE A 98 7.80 -7.74 2.85
N PHE A 99 6.94 -7.02 2.12
CA PHE A 99 5.77 -7.59 1.45
C PHE A 99 5.89 -7.67 -0.06
N PHE A 100 6.75 -6.84 -0.67
CA PHE A 100 6.88 -6.71 -2.11
C PHE A 100 8.33 -6.90 -2.58
N PHE A 101 9.16 -7.60 -1.81
CA PHE A 101 10.50 -8.04 -2.22
C PHE A 101 11.48 -6.91 -2.60
N GLY A 102 11.21 -5.67 -2.18
CA GLY A 102 11.96 -4.50 -2.67
C GLY A 102 11.69 -4.22 -4.17
N ALA A 103 10.62 -4.78 -4.73
CA ALA A 103 10.32 -4.73 -6.16
C ALA A 103 9.84 -3.34 -6.62
N ILE A 104 9.30 -2.53 -5.72
CA ILE A 104 8.90 -1.15 -6.00
C ILE A 104 10.12 -0.25 -5.81
N ARG A 105 10.66 0.28 -6.90
CA ARG A 105 11.93 1.06 -6.85
C ARG A 105 11.71 2.53 -6.53
N LEU A 106 10.56 3.06 -6.93
CA LEU A 106 10.22 4.47 -6.79
C LEU A 106 8.81 4.54 -6.24
N PHE A 107 8.70 5.01 -4.99
CA PHE A 107 7.45 5.55 -4.49
C PHE A 107 7.46 7.05 -4.70
N GLU A 108 6.30 7.59 -5.04
CA GLU A 108 6.02 9.01 -4.87
C GLU A 108 4.99 9.10 -3.76
N PHE A 109 5.26 9.87 -2.70
CA PHE A 109 4.27 10.10 -1.65
C PHE A 109 4.05 11.59 -1.48
N GLU A 110 2.79 12.00 -1.39
CA GLU A 110 2.42 13.34 -0.97
C GLU A 110 1.27 13.26 0.04
N TRP A 111 1.37 14.09 1.07
CA TRP A 111 0.18 14.33 1.88
C TRP A 111 -0.81 15.08 1.02
N ALA A 112 -2.04 14.59 0.94
CA ALA A 112 -3.12 15.35 0.35
C ALA A 112 -3.11 16.75 1.02
N PRO A 113 -3.17 17.85 0.24
CA PRO A 113 -3.39 19.15 0.84
C PRO A 113 -4.61 19.00 1.74
N LYS A 114 -4.59 19.59 2.94
CA LYS A 114 -5.81 19.68 3.75
C LYS A 114 -6.86 20.23 2.81
N LEU A 115 -7.80 19.38 2.38
CA LEU A 115 -8.89 19.80 1.51
C LEU A 115 -9.46 21.01 2.22
N ALA A 116 -9.23 22.19 1.64
CA ALA A 116 -9.48 23.45 2.32
C ALA A 116 -10.99 23.51 2.56
N ALA A 117 -11.42 23.15 3.77
CA ALA A 117 -12.73 23.42 4.35
C ALA A 117 -14.03 23.07 3.57
N GLU A 118 -14.01 22.50 2.35
CA GLU A 118 -15.20 22.51 1.47
C GLU A 118 -15.77 21.15 1.07
N ARG A 119 -15.23 20.04 1.58
CA ARG A 119 -16.09 18.88 1.79
C ARG A 119 -16.46 18.90 3.26
N THR A 120 -17.60 19.50 3.56
CA THR A 120 -18.49 19.00 4.61
C THR A 120 -18.66 17.52 4.31
N ILE A 121 -17.74 16.71 4.86
CA ILE A 121 -17.96 15.29 5.05
C ILE A 121 -19.23 15.28 5.89
N ASP A 122 -20.30 14.72 5.32
CA ASP A 122 -21.55 14.57 6.01
C ASP A 122 -21.25 13.88 7.37
N PRO A 123 -21.44 14.58 8.50
CA PRO A 123 -21.20 13.99 9.81
C PRO A 123 -22.01 12.71 10.02
N ASP A 124 -23.13 12.55 9.30
CA ASP A 124 -24.03 11.41 9.41
C ASP A 124 -23.60 10.22 8.51
N GLU A 125 -22.75 10.42 7.50
CA GLU A 125 -22.21 9.31 6.67
C GLU A 125 -21.09 8.54 7.38
N TYR A 126 -20.46 9.15 8.40
CA TYR A 126 -19.48 8.53 9.27
C TYR A 126 -19.80 8.85 10.73
N ASP A 127 -20.59 7.97 11.34
CA ASP A 127 -20.87 7.88 12.78
C ASP A 127 -19.77 8.56 13.61
N GLU A 128 -20.02 9.82 13.98
CA GLU A 128 -19.17 10.80 14.67
C GLU A 128 -17.71 10.35 14.94
N ASN A 129 -16.84 10.58 13.96
CA ASN A 129 -15.37 10.59 14.08
C ASN A 129 -14.82 9.68 15.22
N PRO A 130 -14.95 8.33 15.13
CA PRO A 130 -14.62 7.39 16.21
C PRO A 130 -13.11 7.35 16.53
N TRP A 131 -12.37 8.19 15.83
CA TRP A 131 -10.94 8.37 15.87
C TRP A 131 -10.52 9.59 16.67
N GLU A 132 -11.40 10.53 17.01
CA GLU A 132 -11.05 11.62 17.95
C GLU A 132 -10.69 11.00 19.31
N GLY A 133 -9.47 11.28 19.80
CA GLY A 133 -8.90 10.58 20.96
C GLY A 133 -8.33 9.17 20.70
N ASN A 134 -8.78 8.42 19.69
CA ASN A 134 -8.29 7.07 19.40
C ASN A 134 -7.03 7.05 18.51
N SER A 135 -5.88 7.38 19.11
CA SER A 135 -4.57 7.34 18.43
C SER A 135 -4.20 5.97 17.83
N LYS A 136 -4.67 4.86 18.44
CA LYS A 136 -4.43 3.50 17.94
C LYS A 136 -5.15 3.27 16.61
N GLY A 137 -6.41 3.69 16.53
CA GLY A 137 -7.22 3.61 15.32
C GLY A 137 -6.64 4.42 14.16
N ARG A 138 -6.27 5.68 14.40
CA ARG A 138 -5.60 6.52 13.37
C ARG A 138 -4.29 5.90 12.88
N LYS A 139 -3.50 5.34 13.79
CA LYS A 139 -2.26 4.63 13.44
C LYS A 139 -2.57 3.46 12.52
N LEU A 140 -3.54 2.62 12.89
CA LEU A 140 -3.91 1.44 12.12
C LEU A 140 -4.38 1.83 10.72
N VAL A 141 -5.35 2.75 10.62
CA VAL A 141 -5.89 3.22 9.34
C VAL A 141 -4.78 3.72 8.41
N ARG A 142 -3.88 4.59 8.90
CA ARG A 142 -2.82 5.15 8.04
C ARG A 142 -1.80 4.11 7.61
N LEU A 143 -1.38 3.23 8.52
CA LEU A 143 -0.46 2.15 8.19
C LEU A 143 -1.09 1.21 7.15
N SER A 144 -2.37 0.85 7.35
CA SER A 144 -3.15 0.07 6.40
C SER A 144 -3.22 0.74 5.03
N SER A 145 -3.54 2.04 4.97
CA SER A 145 -3.55 2.78 3.71
C SER A 145 -2.20 2.76 3.00
N LEU A 146 -1.08 2.96 3.72
CA LEU A 146 0.24 2.87 3.09
C LEU A 146 0.49 1.50 2.45
N LEU A 147 0.08 0.42 3.10
CA LEU A 147 0.22 -0.94 2.55
C LEU A 147 -0.74 -1.20 1.38
N GLN A 148 -1.97 -0.68 1.43
CA GLN A 148 -2.93 -0.74 0.32
C GLN A 148 -2.37 -0.06 -0.93
N GLU A 149 -1.82 1.15 -0.79
CA GLU A 149 -1.25 1.88 -1.92
C GLU A 149 0.01 1.20 -2.45
N ALA A 150 0.85 0.63 -1.58
CA ALA A 150 1.99 -0.16 -2.03
C ALA A 150 1.56 -1.43 -2.79
N LEU A 151 0.44 -2.05 -2.42
CA LEU A 151 -0.13 -3.17 -3.18
C LEU A 151 -0.65 -2.72 -4.55
N HIS A 152 -1.35 -1.58 -4.62
CA HIS A 152 -1.79 -0.99 -5.89
C HIS A 152 -0.60 -0.75 -6.83
N GLU A 153 0.43 -0.09 -6.34
CA GLU A 153 1.66 0.19 -7.10
C GLU A 153 2.34 -1.11 -7.56
N PHE A 154 2.43 -2.12 -6.68
CA PHE A 154 2.99 -3.43 -7.05
C PHE A 154 2.20 -4.11 -8.17
N LEU A 155 0.88 -4.14 -8.09
CA LEU A 155 0.04 -4.74 -9.13
C LEU A 155 0.10 -3.94 -10.42
N GLU A 156 0.10 -2.61 -10.37
CA GLU A 156 0.20 -1.76 -11.55
C GLU A 156 1.53 -1.97 -12.30
N LEU A 157 2.65 -2.08 -11.58
CA LEU A 157 3.97 -2.29 -12.18
C LEU A 157 4.14 -3.66 -12.85
N TYR A 158 3.61 -4.71 -12.21
CA TYR A 158 3.95 -6.10 -12.58
C TYR A 158 2.82 -6.85 -13.28
N THR A 159 1.64 -6.26 -13.49
CA THR A 159 0.56 -6.92 -14.22
C THR A 159 0.51 -6.53 -15.70
N CYS A 160 0.19 -7.52 -16.53
CA CYS A 160 0.09 -7.35 -17.98
C CYS A 160 -1.26 -6.71 -18.35
N GLY A 161 -1.22 -5.44 -18.73
CA GLY A 161 -2.40 -4.65 -19.13
C GLY A 161 -3.12 -5.15 -20.40
N THR A 162 -2.50 -6.03 -21.17
CA THR A 162 -3.05 -6.56 -22.43
C THR A 162 -3.65 -7.97 -22.30
N CYS A 163 -3.51 -8.62 -21.14
CA CYS A 163 -4.18 -9.90 -20.89
C CYS A 163 -5.71 -9.74 -20.95
N GLU A 164 -6.40 -10.69 -21.59
CA GLU A 164 -7.86 -10.69 -21.70
C GLU A 164 -8.55 -10.58 -20.32
N THR A 165 -7.96 -11.20 -19.30
CA THR A 165 -8.48 -11.22 -17.94
C THR A 165 -8.18 -9.97 -17.12
N PHE A 166 -7.35 -9.04 -17.62
CA PHE A 166 -6.83 -7.88 -16.87
C PHE A 166 -7.95 -7.08 -16.21
N LYS A 167 -8.95 -6.64 -16.98
CA LYS A 167 -10.07 -5.83 -16.47
C LYS A 167 -10.87 -6.54 -15.37
N SER A 168 -11.08 -7.86 -15.51
CA SER A 168 -11.81 -8.66 -14.51
C SER A 168 -11.02 -8.95 -13.24
N ASN A 169 -9.68 -8.98 -13.33
CA ASN A 169 -8.80 -9.34 -12.22
C ASN A 169 -8.25 -8.11 -11.46
N ILE A 170 -8.03 -6.99 -12.14
CA ILE A 170 -7.62 -5.72 -11.52
C ILE A 170 -8.82 -4.88 -11.12
N GLY A 171 -9.95 -4.99 -11.83
CA GLY A 171 -11.13 -4.15 -11.57
C GLY A 171 -10.99 -2.73 -12.13
N ARG A 172 -12.04 -1.93 -11.98
CA ARG A 172 -12.08 -0.55 -12.49
C ARG A 172 -11.22 0.41 -11.67
N ASP A 173 -11.08 0.13 -10.39
CA ASP A 173 -10.47 0.97 -9.35
C ASP A 173 -9.26 0.31 -8.70
N GLY A 174 -8.76 -0.79 -9.27
CA GLY A 174 -7.64 -1.56 -8.72
C GLY A 174 -8.03 -2.59 -7.65
N HIS A 175 -9.30 -2.69 -7.25
CA HIS A 175 -9.77 -3.61 -6.19
C HIS A 175 -10.40 -4.91 -6.72
N GLY A 176 -9.95 -5.40 -7.87
CA GLY A 176 -10.43 -6.65 -8.47
C GLY A 176 -9.95 -7.92 -7.75
N ARG A 177 -10.20 -9.10 -8.36
CA ARG A 177 -9.91 -10.41 -7.77
C ARG A 177 -8.46 -10.59 -7.31
N ALA A 178 -7.49 -10.09 -8.09
CA ALA A 178 -6.07 -10.21 -7.76
C ALA A 178 -5.75 -9.42 -6.48
N TRP A 179 -6.21 -8.16 -6.41
CA TRP A 179 -6.06 -7.32 -5.24
C TRP A 179 -6.72 -7.95 -4.01
N GLN A 180 -7.99 -8.36 -4.13
CA GLN A 180 -8.74 -8.97 -3.01
C GLN A 180 -8.04 -10.22 -2.47
N SER A 181 -7.51 -11.07 -3.36
CA SER A 181 -6.80 -12.29 -2.98
C SER A 181 -5.52 -11.98 -2.19
N VAL A 182 -4.74 -11.00 -2.63
CA VAL A 182 -3.51 -10.60 -1.95
C VAL A 182 -3.81 -9.89 -0.63
N THR A 183 -4.79 -8.99 -0.61
CA THR A 183 -5.23 -8.27 0.59
C THR A 183 -5.67 -9.22 1.69
N ALA A 184 -6.54 -10.19 1.38
CA ALA A 184 -6.99 -11.19 2.35
C ALA A 184 -5.80 -11.96 2.95
N LYS A 185 -4.81 -12.31 2.11
CA LYS A 185 -3.61 -12.99 2.60
C LYS A 185 -2.71 -12.09 3.45
N LEU A 186 -2.57 -10.82 3.09
CA LEU A 186 -1.83 -9.85 3.91
C LEU A 186 -2.47 -9.66 5.28
N GLU A 187 -3.81 -9.59 5.38
CA GLU A 187 -4.51 -9.48 6.66
C GLU A 187 -4.27 -10.69 7.57
N GLU A 188 -4.18 -11.90 7.00
CA GLU A 188 -3.80 -13.10 7.74
C GLU A 188 -2.33 -13.07 8.19
N PHE A 189 -1.43 -12.61 7.30
CA PHE A 189 0.01 -12.76 7.47
C PHE A 189 0.65 -11.63 8.31
N VAL A 190 0.20 -10.39 8.17
CA VAL A 190 0.77 -9.22 8.87
C VAL A 190 0.76 -9.39 10.39
N PRO A 191 -0.33 -9.84 11.06
CA PRO A 191 -0.33 -10.01 12.51
C PRO A 191 0.68 -11.05 12.99
N GLN A 192 0.85 -12.14 12.23
CA GLN A 192 1.81 -13.20 12.55
C GLN A 192 3.25 -12.68 12.44
N LEU A 193 3.54 -11.90 11.41
CA LEU A 193 4.89 -11.41 11.14
C LEU A 193 5.27 -10.19 12.00
N LEU A 194 4.37 -9.23 12.21
CA LEU A 194 4.71 -7.96 12.88
C LEU A 194 4.26 -7.90 14.35
N SER A 195 3.49 -8.90 14.80
CA SER A 195 2.84 -8.93 16.13
C SER A 195 2.08 -7.63 16.37
N PHE A 196 1.22 -7.29 15.40
CA PHE A 196 0.42 -6.08 15.34
C PHE A 196 -0.87 -6.39 14.58
N GLU A 197 -2.03 -6.07 15.16
CA GLU A 197 -3.31 -6.21 14.48
C GLU A 197 -3.33 -5.34 13.22
N TRP A 198 -3.84 -5.88 12.12
CA TRP A 198 -3.85 -5.20 10.84
C TRP A 198 -5.19 -5.41 10.14
N PHE A 199 -5.68 -4.37 9.48
CA PHE A 199 -6.94 -4.40 8.76
C PHE A 199 -6.81 -3.55 7.49
N LEU A 200 -6.83 -4.20 6.33
CA LEU A 200 -6.80 -3.58 5.00
C LEU A 200 -8.19 -3.37 4.44
N GLY A 201 -9.25 -3.61 5.22
CA GLY A 201 -10.61 -3.33 4.77
C GLY A 201 -11.07 -4.32 3.73
N GLU A 202 -11.49 -5.51 4.16
CA GLU A 202 -12.42 -6.31 3.36
C GLU A 202 -13.60 -5.42 2.98
N MET A 203 -13.73 -5.10 1.68
CA MET A 203 -15.06 -4.87 1.14
C MET A 203 -15.75 -6.23 1.19
N ARG A 204 -16.55 -6.47 2.23
CA ARG A 204 -17.51 -7.58 2.20
C ARG A 204 -18.34 -7.40 0.94
N ALA A 205 -18.16 -8.31 -0.01
CA ALA A 205 -18.89 -8.33 -1.28
C ALA A 205 -20.40 -8.50 -1.06
#